data_AF-A0A238FST8-F1
#
_entry.id   AF-A0A238FST8-F1
#
_cell.length_a   1.000
_cell.length_b   1.000
_cell.length_c   1.000
_cell.angle_alpha   90.00
_cell.angle_beta   90.00
_cell.angle_gamma   90.00
#
_symmetry.space_group_name_H-M   'P 1'
#
loop_
_entity.id
_entity.type
_entity.pdbx_description
1 polymer ?
#
loop_
_entity_poly.entity_id
_entity_poly.type
_entity_poly.pdbx_seq_one_letter_code
_entity_poly.pdbx_strand_id
1 'polypeptide(L)'
;MATPRTPMLPMNARILAECSTTTSVEANAERWKVCCTSSQKDSLFFCPHSTSKRHIPTVILQADGVSARTENRTYWVGGSDPAEFLPFTSQPHDLRFLQSTGLGAPQLHHPHLHDHSDKSEQGKQLCHVHRVPSSPRPMIPRTWKDSKIMFGMSTTPDRELYSLPVWSHWVPASKERIDLSGHSPAALAVPEILILTPPPNPTEASRITEAVEEAHGLGINIVMRKQEADRFETRYFLLAKEMWAEAQQKKKTRGVATDWFVFCDDDTFFPDWDSVVRMLSEHDPAKPILIGALSESVHQVKQWGHISYGGAGIFVSRGMLQLFNGPGRIEECLDKFGSAFGGDAMVVAHCAALVTKKDIKDVLTLEDTLHQLDIRGDGTGFFQSGFLITSLHHWGSWFTIFPPWSESGSGDLRKSVSLVGRAAKAVRGDNWGRRYVSDDGKVVVSLGYSISIEARALSTFHPIRPGKHESVEKRTYYLSAVRHLEPGE
;
A
#
# COMPACT_ATOMS: atom_id res chain seq x y z
N MET A 1 -12.30 47.91 6.04
CA MET A 1 -12.68 47.31 7.33
C MET A 1 -12.52 45.81 7.21
N ALA A 2 -11.53 45.27 7.91
CA ALA A 2 -11.30 43.83 8.02
C ALA A 2 -12.10 43.29 9.22
N THR A 3 -12.75 42.14 9.05
CA THR A 3 -13.18 41.18 10.11
C THR A 3 -13.82 39.95 9.43
N PRO A 4 -13.81 38.75 10.06
CA PRO A 4 -12.73 37.80 9.85
C PRO A 4 -13.18 36.38 9.45
N ARG A 5 -12.17 35.56 9.13
CA ARG A 5 -12.16 34.10 8.94
C ARG A 5 -13.08 33.34 9.90
N THR A 6 -13.78 32.33 9.36
CA THR A 6 -14.13 31.13 10.12
C THR A 6 -13.39 29.95 9.50
N PRO A 7 -12.54 29.22 10.24
CA PRO A 7 -11.87 28.04 9.72
C PRO A 7 -12.88 26.88 9.69
N MET A 8 -13.12 26.30 8.51
CA MET A 8 -13.79 25.01 8.41
C MET A 8 -12.80 23.95 8.90
N LEU A 9 -13.08 23.36 10.06
CA LEU A 9 -12.34 22.21 10.59
C LEU A 9 -12.72 20.95 9.77
N PRO A 10 -11.74 20.16 9.29
CA PRO A 10 -11.99 18.88 8.62
C PRO A 10 -12.35 17.77 9.63
N MET A 11 -12.95 16.68 9.13
CA MET A 11 -13.54 15.60 9.94
C MET A 11 -12.93 14.25 9.62
N ASN A 12 -12.82 13.42 10.65
CA ASN A 12 -12.01 12.22 10.67
C ASN A 12 -12.79 10.96 10.28
N ALA A 13 -12.12 9.99 9.67
CA ALA A 13 -12.56 8.59 9.67
C ALA A 13 -11.45 7.70 10.24
N ARG A 14 -11.74 6.79 11.18
CA ARG A 14 -10.77 5.91 11.83
C ARG A 14 -11.05 4.45 11.50
N ILE A 15 -10.05 3.68 11.10
CA ILE A 15 -10.16 2.23 10.92
C ILE A 15 -9.66 1.51 12.17
N LEU A 16 -10.45 0.58 12.68
CA LEU A 16 -10.13 -0.36 13.74
C LEU A 16 -10.04 -1.76 13.13
N ALA A 17 -8.89 -2.41 13.29
CA ALA A 17 -8.67 -3.78 12.82
C ALA A 17 -8.31 -4.70 13.99
N GLU A 18 -9.05 -5.78 14.16
CA GLU A 18 -8.70 -6.89 15.05
C GLU A 18 -7.76 -7.87 14.32
N CYS A 19 -6.57 -8.07 14.88
CA CYS A 19 -5.66 -9.13 14.46
C CYS A 19 -5.78 -10.30 15.46
N SER A 20 -6.44 -11.40 15.07
CA SER A 20 -6.31 -12.65 15.81
C SER A 20 -4.98 -13.33 15.44
N THR A 21 -4.02 -13.29 16.36
CA THR A 21 -2.81 -14.13 16.28
C THR A 21 -2.98 -15.29 17.25
N THR A 22 -3.44 -16.44 16.75
CA THR A 22 -3.30 -17.70 17.48
C THR A 22 -1.85 -18.17 17.37
N THR A 23 -1.06 -17.90 18.41
CA THR A 23 0.19 -18.62 18.70
C THR A 23 0.02 -19.35 20.03
N SER A 24 -0.03 -20.68 19.93
CA SER A 24 0.02 -21.63 21.03
C SER A 24 1.41 -21.69 21.66
N VAL A 25 1.53 -21.46 22.98
CA VAL A 25 2.56 -22.05 23.85
C VAL A 25 1.95 -22.22 25.25
N GLU A 26 2.19 -23.39 25.86
CA GLU A 26 1.60 -23.91 27.10
C GLU A 26 2.14 -23.31 28.42
N ALA A 27 1.26 -23.38 29.43
CA ALA A 27 1.45 -23.69 30.87
C ALA A 27 2.39 -22.83 31.76
N ASN A 28 1.81 -22.14 32.76
CA ASN A 28 1.67 -22.66 34.13
C ASN A 28 1.03 -21.68 35.14
N ALA A 29 0.25 -22.26 36.06
CA ALA A 29 0.05 -21.92 37.47
C ALA A 29 -0.72 -20.65 37.94
N GLU A 30 -1.80 -20.96 38.67
CA GLU A 30 -2.32 -20.29 39.88
C GLU A 30 -3.40 -19.19 39.80
N ARG A 31 -4.66 -19.68 39.82
CA ARG A 31 -5.62 -19.53 40.94
C ARG A 31 -6.17 -18.13 41.23
N TRP A 32 -7.35 -17.82 40.66
CA TRP A 32 -8.50 -17.29 41.41
C TRP A 32 -9.82 -17.88 40.87
N LYS A 33 -10.60 -18.51 41.75
CA LYS A 33 -12.02 -18.87 41.55
C LYS A 33 -12.86 -17.64 41.89
N VAL A 34 -14.01 -17.45 41.23
CA VAL A 34 -15.37 -17.45 41.86
C VAL A 34 -16.46 -17.06 40.85
N CYS A 35 -17.55 -17.84 40.92
CA CYS A 35 -18.93 -17.67 40.45
C CYS A 35 -19.29 -17.64 38.95
N CYS A 36 -19.79 -18.80 38.49
CA CYS A 36 -20.87 -18.87 37.50
C CYS A 36 -22.16 -18.28 38.10
N THR A 37 -22.87 -17.42 37.37
CA THR A 37 -24.31 -17.58 37.12
C THR A 37 -24.74 -16.73 35.91
N SER A 38 -25.61 -17.37 35.13
CA SER A 38 -26.21 -16.99 33.87
C SER A 38 -26.81 -15.57 33.75
N SER A 39 -26.74 -15.08 32.51
CA SER A 39 -27.89 -14.70 31.66
C SER A 39 -27.85 -13.27 31.16
N GLN A 40 -28.18 -13.15 29.86
CA GLN A 40 -28.65 -11.96 29.16
C GLN A 40 -27.54 -10.96 28.79
N LYS A 41 -27.10 -11.02 27.53
CA LYS A 41 -27.63 -10.22 26.41
C LYS A 41 -27.45 -8.74 26.71
N ASP A 42 -26.32 -8.18 26.29
CA ASP A 42 -26.31 -6.81 25.76
C ASP A 42 -25.17 -6.70 24.74
N SER A 43 -25.56 -6.30 23.54
CA SER A 43 -24.75 -6.39 22.33
C SER A 43 -24.23 -4.98 21.97
N LEU A 44 -23.02 -4.89 21.41
CA LEU A 44 -22.46 -3.65 20.86
C LEU A 44 -22.65 -3.62 19.35
N PHE A 45 -22.87 -2.42 18.85
CA PHE A 45 -24.06 -2.23 18.05
C PHE A 45 -23.83 -0.93 17.18
N PHE A 46 -24.00 -0.95 15.84
CA PHE A 46 -23.90 0.14 14.81
C PHE A 46 -24.92 1.32 14.94
N CYS A 47 -24.80 2.42 14.18
CA CYS A 47 -25.81 3.50 14.17
C CYS A 47 -25.67 4.38 12.91
N PRO A 48 -26.57 4.29 11.90
CA PRO A 48 -26.58 5.22 10.76
C PRO A 48 -27.58 6.38 10.99
N HIS A 49 -28.41 6.29 12.04
CA HIS A 49 -29.43 7.26 12.40
C HIS A 49 -29.26 7.66 13.86
N SER A 50 -28.33 8.57 14.13
CA SER A 50 -28.40 9.31 15.39
C SER A 50 -29.34 10.49 15.22
N THR A 51 -30.39 10.55 16.04
CA THR A 51 -31.17 11.77 16.26
C THR A 51 -30.42 12.78 17.15
N SER A 52 -29.29 12.38 17.74
CA SER A 52 -28.44 13.21 18.60
C SER A 52 -27.21 13.72 17.86
N LYS A 53 -26.89 15.00 18.06
CA LYS A 53 -25.71 15.68 17.50
C LYS A 53 -24.37 15.16 18.02
N ARG A 54 -24.37 14.25 19.02
CA ARG A 54 -23.16 13.76 19.71
C ARG A 54 -22.69 12.34 19.32
N HIS A 55 -23.47 11.58 18.55
CA HIS A 55 -23.09 10.19 18.25
C HIS A 55 -22.33 10.08 16.92
N ILE A 56 -21.25 9.29 16.97
CA ILE A 56 -20.38 8.95 15.83
C ILE A 56 -21.00 7.77 15.07
N PRO A 57 -21.40 7.92 13.80
CA PRO A 57 -21.79 6.78 12.98
C PRO A 57 -20.60 5.83 12.83
N THR A 58 -20.82 4.55 13.10
CA THR A 58 -19.77 3.51 13.07
C THR A 58 -20.24 2.39 12.16
N VAL A 59 -19.48 2.05 11.11
CA VAL A 59 -19.78 0.97 10.17
C VAL A 59 -18.98 -0.28 10.52
N ILE A 60 -19.66 -1.41 10.76
CA ILE A 60 -19.00 -2.69 11.05
C ILE A 60 -19.20 -3.63 9.86
N LEU A 61 -18.08 -4.00 9.24
CA LEU A 61 -18.04 -4.93 8.11
C LEU A 61 -17.44 -6.24 8.58
N GLN A 62 -18.25 -7.30 8.57
CA GLN A 62 -17.78 -8.64 8.90
C GLN A 62 -17.30 -9.34 7.62
N ALA A 63 -16.00 -9.54 7.54
CA ALA A 63 -15.35 -10.25 6.44
C ALA A 63 -15.78 -11.72 6.42
N ASP A 64 -16.22 -12.23 5.26
CA ASP A 64 -16.55 -13.63 5.06
C ASP A 64 -15.34 -14.57 4.89
N GLY A 65 -14.18 -14.04 4.48
CA GLY A 65 -12.93 -14.74 4.22
C GLY A 65 -12.94 -15.75 3.07
N VAL A 66 -13.93 -15.69 2.16
CA VAL A 66 -14.12 -16.75 1.14
C VAL A 66 -14.05 -16.27 -0.31
N SER A 67 -14.06 -14.96 -0.55
CA SER A 67 -14.09 -14.41 -1.91
C SER A 67 -12.71 -14.45 -2.56
N ALA A 68 -12.62 -14.76 -3.85
CA ALA A 68 -11.35 -14.66 -4.55
C ALA A 68 -10.87 -13.19 -4.66
N ARG A 69 -9.55 -12.99 -4.74
CA ARG A 69 -8.92 -11.67 -4.93
C ARG A 69 -9.43 -10.93 -6.16
N THR A 70 -9.61 -11.67 -7.25
CA THR A 70 -9.97 -11.17 -8.59
C THR A 70 -11.47 -11.11 -8.83
N GLU A 71 -12.29 -11.56 -7.87
CA GLU A 71 -13.74 -11.40 -7.93
C GLU A 71 -14.14 -9.93 -7.96
N ASN A 72 -15.38 -9.66 -8.37
CA ASN A 72 -15.94 -8.32 -8.44
C ASN A 72 -15.69 -7.55 -7.12
N ARG A 73 -14.94 -6.47 -7.23
CA ARG A 73 -14.50 -5.65 -6.09
C ARG A 73 -15.54 -4.60 -5.69
N THR A 74 -16.73 -4.62 -6.29
CA THR A 74 -17.91 -3.85 -5.86
C THR A 74 -19.01 -4.81 -5.43
N TYR A 75 -19.39 -4.72 -4.17
CA TYR A 75 -20.47 -5.54 -3.60
C TYR A 75 -21.64 -4.66 -3.16
N TRP A 76 -22.84 -5.08 -3.53
CA TRP A 76 -24.09 -4.45 -3.11
C TRP A 76 -24.58 -5.13 -1.83
N VAL A 77 -24.60 -4.38 -0.75
CA VAL A 77 -25.07 -4.82 0.55
C VAL A 77 -26.60 -4.76 0.54
N GLY A 78 -27.26 -5.92 0.60
CA GLY A 78 -28.71 -5.99 0.64
C GLY A 78 -29.30 -5.62 2.00
N GLY A 79 -30.51 -5.05 2.01
CA GLY A 79 -31.38 -5.00 3.19
C GLY A 79 -31.20 -3.84 4.16
N SER A 80 -31.03 -2.61 3.69
CA SER A 80 -31.20 -1.41 4.53
C SER A 80 -32.31 -0.53 3.98
N ASP A 81 -33.22 -0.08 4.86
CA ASP A 81 -34.14 1.02 4.56
C ASP A 81 -33.33 2.23 4.07
N PRO A 82 -33.82 2.99 3.07
CA PRO A 82 -33.04 4.04 2.45
C PRO A 82 -32.61 5.08 3.48
N ALA A 83 -31.30 5.22 3.70
CA ALA A 83 -30.77 6.33 4.48
C ALA A 83 -31.28 7.64 3.87
N GLU A 84 -32.06 8.39 4.64
CA GLU A 84 -32.51 9.72 4.25
C GLU A 84 -31.28 10.62 4.15
N PHE A 85 -31.10 11.28 3.00
CA PHE A 85 -30.04 12.26 2.83
C PHE A 85 -30.37 13.43 3.75
N LEU A 86 -29.77 13.47 4.94
CA LEU A 86 -29.88 14.60 5.85
C LEU A 86 -28.82 15.63 5.44
N PRO A 87 -29.19 16.78 4.84
CA PRO A 87 -28.29 17.91 4.73
C PRO A 87 -28.03 18.43 6.15
N PHE A 88 -27.01 17.90 6.82
CA PHE A 88 -26.64 18.39 8.14
C PHE A 88 -26.19 19.85 8.03
N THR A 89 -26.92 20.73 8.73
CA THR A 89 -26.62 22.15 8.92
C THR A 89 -25.47 22.39 9.91
N SER A 90 -24.81 21.34 10.39
CA SER A 90 -23.68 21.40 11.31
C SER A 90 -22.56 20.44 10.91
N GLN A 91 -21.34 20.79 11.31
CA GLN A 91 -20.12 20.00 11.14
C GLN A 91 -20.28 18.55 11.66
N PRO A 92 -20.26 17.47 10.83
CA PRO A 92 -20.33 16.09 11.31
C PRO A 92 -19.05 15.56 11.98
N HIS A 93 -19.11 15.03 13.20
CA HIS A 93 -17.93 14.45 13.87
C HIS A 93 -17.51 13.07 13.30
N ASP A 94 -16.30 12.64 13.68
CA ASP A 94 -15.56 11.41 13.31
C ASP A 94 -16.43 10.20 12.88
N LEU A 95 -16.01 9.43 11.87
CA LEU A 95 -16.54 8.10 11.52
C LEU A 95 -15.56 6.99 11.97
N ARG A 96 -16.05 5.84 12.42
CA ARG A 96 -15.19 4.69 12.81
C ARG A 96 -15.56 3.41 12.06
N PHE A 97 -14.57 2.60 11.73
CA PHE A 97 -14.73 1.29 11.09
C PHE A 97 -14.20 0.19 11.98
N LEU A 98 -14.86 -0.96 11.98
CA LEU A 98 -14.35 -2.19 12.59
C LEU A 98 -14.38 -3.32 11.57
N GLN A 99 -13.25 -4.01 11.38
CA GLN A 99 -13.18 -5.26 10.62
C GLN A 99 -12.57 -6.38 11.48
N SER A 100 -13.32 -7.46 11.65
CA SER A 100 -12.88 -8.68 12.34
C SER A 100 -12.62 -9.81 11.33
N THR A 101 -11.51 -10.54 11.51
CA THR A 101 -11.13 -11.67 10.66
C THR A 101 -11.26 -12.98 11.45
N GLY A 102 -12.43 -13.63 11.37
CA GLY A 102 -12.68 -14.92 12.01
C GLY A 102 -14.15 -15.38 11.91
N LEU A 103 -14.37 -16.70 11.80
CA LEU A 103 -15.69 -17.36 11.85
C LEU A 103 -16.23 -17.54 13.29
N GLY A 104 -15.59 -16.94 14.29
CA GLY A 104 -16.11 -16.91 15.66
C GLY A 104 -16.92 -15.63 15.88
N ALA A 105 -18.14 -15.76 16.38
CA ALA A 105 -18.86 -14.63 16.93
C ALA A 105 -17.99 -14.00 18.04
N PRO A 106 -17.69 -12.68 18.00
CA PRO A 106 -16.92 -12.05 19.07
C PRO A 106 -17.68 -12.22 20.39
N GLN A 107 -16.99 -12.67 21.44
CA GLN A 107 -17.50 -12.55 22.80
C GLN A 107 -17.50 -11.06 23.15
N LEU A 108 -18.71 -10.52 23.27
CA LEU A 108 -19.00 -9.12 23.58
C LEU A 108 -18.53 -8.78 25.00
N HIS A 109 -17.52 -7.90 25.12
CA HIS A 109 -17.29 -7.12 26.33
C HIS A 109 -17.69 -5.66 26.08
N HIS A 110 -18.38 -5.07 27.06
CA HIS A 110 -18.79 -3.66 27.05
C HIS A 110 -17.59 -2.76 27.35
N PRO A 111 -17.18 -1.83 26.47
CA PRO A 111 -16.33 -0.74 26.88
C PRO A 111 -17.15 0.21 27.74
N HIS A 112 -16.86 0.24 29.04
CA HIS A 112 -17.33 1.29 29.93
C HIS A 112 -16.64 2.61 29.55
N LEU A 113 -17.27 3.40 28.70
CA LEU A 113 -16.97 4.84 28.59
C LEU A 113 -17.58 5.54 29.80
N HIS A 114 -16.76 5.81 30.82
CA HIS A 114 -17.13 6.72 31.90
C HIS A 114 -17.23 8.14 31.34
N ASP A 115 -18.44 8.56 30.96
CA ASP A 115 -18.77 9.97 30.76
C ASP A 115 -19.43 10.49 32.03
N HIS A 116 -18.72 11.35 32.75
CA HIS A 116 -19.29 12.09 33.87
C HIS A 116 -20.16 13.21 33.32
N SER A 117 -21.47 13.11 33.56
CA SER A 117 -22.47 14.18 33.74
C SER A 117 -23.66 14.23 32.77
N ASP A 118 -24.81 14.33 33.43
CA ASP A 118 -26.17 14.65 33.01
C ASP A 118 -27.04 13.68 32.19
N LYS A 119 -28.11 13.25 32.87
CA LYS A 119 -29.24 12.45 32.39
C LYS A 119 -30.14 13.31 31.49
N SER A 120 -30.16 13.10 30.17
CA SER A 120 -31.38 13.30 29.35
C SER A 120 -31.34 12.90 27.86
N GLU A 121 -30.28 12.31 27.29
CA GLU A 121 -30.34 11.78 25.91
C GLU A 121 -30.16 10.26 25.87
N GLN A 122 -31.26 9.50 25.97
CA GLN A 122 -31.28 8.08 25.60
C GLN A 122 -31.44 7.95 24.08
N GLY A 123 -30.35 8.16 23.33
CA GLY A 123 -30.28 7.70 21.95
C GLY A 123 -30.27 6.16 21.92
N LYS A 124 -31.16 5.53 21.15
CA LYS A 124 -31.09 4.09 20.87
C LYS A 124 -30.12 3.85 19.72
N GLN A 125 -29.04 3.12 19.99
CA GLN A 125 -28.06 2.63 19.02
C GLN A 125 -28.71 1.48 18.21
N LEU A 126 -28.76 1.56 16.86
CA LEU A 126 -29.39 0.57 15.96
C LEU A 126 -28.44 0.05 14.88
N CYS A 127 -28.25 -1.25 14.83
CA CYS A 127 -26.91 -1.78 14.73
C CYS A 127 -26.76 -2.95 13.77
N HIS A 128 -26.48 -2.65 12.50
CA HIS A 128 -26.37 -3.66 11.47
C HIS A 128 -24.91 -4.05 11.22
N VAL A 129 -24.60 -5.31 11.53
CA VAL A 129 -23.38 -5.97 11.07
C VAL A 129 -23.65 -6.43 9.66
N HIS A 130 -22.88 -5.92 8.70
CA HIS A 130 -22.98 -6.36 7.32
C HIS A 130 -21.89 -7.40 7.06
N ARG A 131 -22.31 -8.62 6.73
CA ARG A 131 -21.39 -9.64 6.24
C ARG A 131 -21.05 -9.33 4.79
N VAL A 132 -19.77 -9.17 4.49
CA VAL A 132 -19.30 -8.72 3.18
C VAL A 132 -18.22 -9.63 2.58
N PRO A 133 -18.20 -9.76 1.25
CA PRO A 133 -17.15 -10.44 0.49
C PRO A 133 -15.76 -9.91 0.81
N SER A 134 -14.85 -10.82 1.12
CA SER A 134 -13.47 -10.53 1.46
C SER A 134 -12.55 -11.69 1.11
N SER A 135 -11.34 -11.35 0.70
CA SER A 135 -10.28 -12.31 0.46
C SER A 135 -9.79 -12.91 1.77
N PRO A 136 -9.53 -14.24 1.82
CA PRO A 136 -8.80 -14.85 2.92
C PRO A 136 -7.40 -14.26 3.04
N ARG A 137 -6.73 -14.52 4.17
CA ARG A 137 -5.32 -14.16 4.31
C ARG A 137 -4.50 -14.84 3.20
N PRO A 138 -3.69 -14.09 2.43
CA PRO A 138 -2.80 -14.67 1.44
C PRO A 138 -1.92 -15.74 2.10
N MET A 139 -1.89 -16.94 1.53
CA MET A 139 -0.96 -17.98 1.97
C MET A 139 0.39 -17.73 1.31
N ILE A 140 1.30 -17.11 2.06
CA ILE A 140 2.71 -17.02 1.64
C ILE A 140 3.33 -18.42 1.74
N PRO A 141 4.04 -18.90 0.70
CA PRO A 141 4.73 -20.17 0.78
C PRO A 141 5.69 -20.20 1.97
N ARG A 142 5.62 -21.25 2.80
CA ARG A 142 6.51 -21.40 3.98
C ARG A 142 7.99 -21.44 3.62
N THR A 143 8.31 -21.75 2.37
CA THR A 143 9.66 -21.77 1.81
C THR A 143 10.17 -20.40 1.37
N TRP A 144 9.30 -19.38 1.37
CA TRP A 144 9.66 -18.02 1.00
C TRP A 144 10.64 -17.41 2.00
N LYS A 145 11.57 -16.62 1.48
CA LYS A 145 12.53 -15.85 2.27
C LYS A 145 12.68 -14.48 1.63
N ASP A 146 12.48 -13.42 2.40
CA ASP A 146 12.52 -12.05 1.88
C ASP A 146 13.92 -11.69 1.34
N SER A 147 14.98 -12.30 1.86
CA SER A 147 16.35 -12.14 1.38
C SER A 147 16.63 -12.63 -0.05
N LYS A 148 15.65 -13.29 -0.68
CA LYS A 148 15.68 -13.66 -2.10
C LYS A 148 15.34 -12.49 -3.03
N ILE A 149 14.83 -11.38 -2.50
CA ILE A 149 14.55 -10.15 -3.26
C ILE A 149 15.70 -9.17 -3.10
N MET A 150 16.05 -8.51 -4.20
CA MET A 150 16.89 -7.31 -4.21
C MET A 150 16.16 -6.17 -4.90
N PHE A 151 16.12 -4.99 -4.26
CA PHE A 151 15.63 -3.76 -4.88
C PHE A 151 16.81 -2.99 -5.49
N GLY A 152 16.57 -2.37 -6.64
CA GLY A 152 17.52 -1.57 -7.38
C GLY A 152 16.93 -0.20 -7.62
N MET A 153 17.64 0.85 -7.20
CA MET A 153 17.20 2.23 -7.35
C MET A 153 18.36 3.11 -7.81
N SER A 154 18.06 4.15 -8.58
CA SER A 154 19.03 5.20 -8.91
C SER A 154 18.52 6.50 -8.30
N THR A 155 19.12 6.95 -7.19
CA THR A 155 18.68 8.17 -6.49
C THR A 155 19.84 8.84 -5.75
N THR A 156 19.56 9.90 -5.00
CA THR A 156 20.53 10.63 -4.17
C THR A 156 20.32 10.35 -2.68
N PRO A 157 21.35 10.54 -1.84
CA PRO A 157 21.25 10.35 -0.39
C PRO A 157 20.14 11.18 0.25
N ASP A 158 19.96 12.44 -0.15
CA ASP A 158 18.93 13.30 0.44
C ASP A 158 17.50 12.82 0.12
N ARG A 159 17.29 12.26 -1.08
CA ARG A 159 16.00 11.68 -1.48
C ARG A 159 15.72 10.37 -0.76
N GLU A 160 16.76 9.57 -0.53
CA GLU A 160 16.70 8.37 0.29
C GLU A 160 16.30 8.73 1.73
N LEU A 161 17.01 9.66 2.38
CA LEU A 161 16.71 10.13 3.74
C LEU A 161 15.28 10.68 3.86
N TYR A 162 14.80 11.37 2.82
CA TYR A 162 13.43 11.84 2.76
C TYR A 162 12.40 10.70 2.72
N SER A 163 12.71 9.62 2.01
CA SER A 163 11.82 8.50 1.71
C SER A 163 11.89 7.36 2.74
N LEU A 164 12.99 7.25 3.50
CA LEU A 164 13.21 6.23 4.53
C LEU A 164 12.03 6.04 5.51
N PRO A 165 11.40 7.11 6.06
CA PRO A 165 10.23 6.93 6.92
C PRO A 165 9.08 6.19 6.23
N VAL A 166 8.89 6.40 4.93
CA VAL A 166 7.88 5.71 4.12
C VAL A 166 8.32 4.27 3.84
N TRP A 167 9.60 4.04 3.55
CA TRP A 167 10.15 2.70 3.30
C TRP A 167 9.99 1.76 4.48
N SER A 168 10.10 2.28 5.71
CA SER A 168 9.87 1.52 6.94
C SER A 168 8.47 0.88 7.04
N HIS A 169 7.50 1.34 6.23
CA HIS A 169 6.15 0.77 6.22
C HIS A 169 6.00 -0.44 5.29
N TRP A 170 6.83 -0.56 4.26
CA TRP A 170 6.65 -1.56 3.21
C TRP A 170 7.83 -2.50 3.02
N VAL A 171 9.05 -2.03 3.28
CA VAL A 171 10.25 -2.86 3.22
C VAL A 171 10.28 -3.77 4.45
N PRO A 172 10.39 -5.09 4.30
CA PRO A 172 10.66 -5.97 5.44
C PRO A 172 11.94 -5.54 6.15
N ALA A 173 11.80 -5.20 7.43
CA ALA A 173 12.91 -4.74 8.26
C ALA A 173 13.23 -5.76 9.36
N SER A 174 14.52 -5.83 9.70
CA SER A 174 14.99 -6.60 10.84
C SER A 174 14.55 -5.95 12.15
N LYS A 175 14.26 -6.76 13.17
CA LYS A 175 14.01 -6.27 14.54
C LYS A 175 15.30 -5.74 15.19
N GLU A 176 16.44 -6.27 14.76
CA GLU A 176 17.76 -5.87 15.20
C GLU A 176 18.36 -4.87 14.22
N ARG A 177 19.15 -3.92 14.73
CA ARG A 177 19.92 -3.00 13.88
C ARG A 177 20.87 -3.79 13.00
N ILE A 178 20.96 -3.36 11.75
CA ILE A 178 21.95 -3.89 10.81
C ILE A 178 23.28 -3.16 11.07
N ASP A 179 24.38 -3.87 10.93
CA ASP A 179 25.71 -3.30 10.99
C ASP A 179 26.07 -2.63 9.67
N LEU A 180 26.96 -1.64 9.69
CA LEU A 180 27.39 -0.90 8.49
C LEU A 180 27.94 -1.79 7.36
N SER A 181 28.38 -3.01 7.67
CA SER A 181 28.84 -3.96 6.66
C SER A 181 27.69 -4.47 5.77
N GLY A 182 26.44 -4.43 6.24
CA GLY A 182 25.27 -5.01 5.55
C GLY A 182 25.32 -6.54 5.46
N HIS A 183 26.19 -7.20 6.25
CA HIS A 183 26.47 -8.63 6.13
C HIS A 183 26.10 -9.44 7.37
N SER A 184 25.62 -8.79 8.43
CA SER A 184 25.11 -9.48 9.62
C SER A 184 23.99 -10.48 9.28
N PRO A 185 23.77 -11.51 10.12
CA PRO A 185 22.65 -12.43 9.96
C PRO A 185 21.28 -11.72 9.83
N ALA A 186 21.11 -10.58 10.54
CA ALA A 186 19.96 -9.70 10.43
C ALA A 186 19.78 -9.15 9.00
N ALA A 187 20.86 -8.64 8.39
CA ALA A 187 20.84 -8.14 7.02
C ALA A 187 20.55 -9.25 5.98
N LEU A 188 20.98 -10.48 6.24
CA LEU A 188 20.76 -11.64 5.37
C LEU A 188 19.36 -12.26 5.50
N ALA A 189 18.56 -11.82 6.46
CA ALA A 189 17.17 -12.24 6.63
C ALA A 189 16.19 -11.36 5.83
N VAL A 190 16.57 -10.14 5.48
CA VAL A 190 15.72 -9.13 4.83
C VAL A 190 16.14 -8.89 3.36
N PRO A 191 15.28 -8.23 2.54
CA PRO A 191 15.67 -7.80 1.20
C PRO A 191 16.84 -6.82 1.25
N GLU A 192 17.68 -6.85 0.22
CA GLU A 192 18.78 -5.90 0.05
C GLU A 192 18.38 -4.81 -0.96
N ILE A 193 18.62 -3.54 -0.65
CA ILE A 193 18.36 -2.42 -1.55
C ILE A 193 19.70 -1.88 -2.06
N LEU A 194 19.97 -2.05 -3.34
CA LEU A 194 21.13 -1.49 -4.02
C LEU A 194 20.77 -0.15 -4.64
N ILE A 195 21.43 0.91 -4.19
CA ILE A 195 21.23 2.27 -4.68
C ILE A 195 22.46 2.72 -5.45
N LEU A 196 22.27 3.10 -6.71
CA LEU A 196 23.31 3.76 -7.50
C LEU A 196 23.16 5.27 -7.40
N THR A 197 24.19 5.94 -6.92
CA THR A 197 24.25 7.39 -6.81
C THR A 197 25.17 7.97 -7.90
N PRO A 198 24.95 9.22 -8.30
CA PRO A 198 26.02 9.96 -8.98
C PRO A 198 27.27 10.05 -8.09
N PRO A 199 28.44 10.29 -8.70
CA PRO A 199 29.70 10.44 -7.98
C PRO A 199 29.60 11.63 -7.03
N PRO A 200 29.78 11.40 -5.72
CA PRO A 200 29.52 12.45 -4.74
C PRO A 200 30.65 13.47 -4.70
N ASN A 201 30.32 14.74 -4.49
CA ASN A 201 31.28 15.70 -3.93
C ASN A 201 31.62 15.34 -2.45
N PRO A 202 32.67 15.90 -1.84
CA PRO A 202 33.09 15.52 -0.48
C PRO A 202 31.97 15.65 0.59
N THR A 203 31.07 16.61 0.42
CA THR A 203 29.91 16.83 1.29
C THR A 203 28.87 15.72 1.10
N GLU A 204 28.60 15.33 -0.14
CA GLU A 204 27.68 14.23 -0.50
C GLU A 204 28.20 12.85 -0.04
N ALA A 205 29.52 12.66 0.04
CA ALA A 205 30.10 11.42 0.55
C ALA A 205 29.73 11.17 2.02
N SER A 206 29.69 12.24 2.83
CA SER A 206 29.21 12.15 4.22
C SER A 206 27.72 11.80 4.30
N ARG A 207 26.91 12.32 3.35
CA ARG A 207 25.48 12.04 3.29
C ARG A 207 25.17 10.58 2.93
N ILE A 208 26.00 9.95 2.11
CA ILE A 208 25.89 8.52 1.81
C ILE A 208 26.03 7.69 3.08
N THR A 209 27.03 7.98 3.92
CA THR A 209 27.23 7.25 5.18
C THR A 209 26.05 7.46 6.13
N GLU A 210 25.57 8.69 6.27
CA GLU A 210 24.40 9.02 7.10
C GLU A 210 23.14 8.28 6.65
N ALA A 211 22.85 8.29 5.33
CA ALA A 211 21.76 7.53 4.73
C ALA A 211 21.81 6.03 5.09
N VAL A 212 22.97 5.41 4.90
CA VAL A 212 23.17 3.98 5.23
C VAL A 212 23.02 3.72 6.72
N GLU A 213 23.58 4.57 7.58
CA GLU A 213 23.48 4.44 9.05
C GLU A 213 22.03 4.53 9.55
N GLU A 214 21.26 5.51 9.05
CA GLU A 214 19.85 5.69 9.40
C GLU A 214 19.01 4.50 8.92
N ALA A 215 19.20 4.05 7.67
CA ALA A 215 18.49 2.90 7.13
C ALA A 215 18.77 1.60 7.89
N HIS A 216 20.05 1.33 8.17
CA HIS A 216 20.47 0.16 8.95
C HIS A 216 19.98 0.24 10.40
N GLY A 217 19.89 1.46 10.95
CA GLY A 217 19.28 1.76 12.24
C GLY A 217 17.79 1.42 12.32
N LEU A 218 17.09 1.48 11.19
CA LEU A 218 15.70 1.04 11.02
C LEU A 218 15.57 -0.45 10.67
N GLY A 219 16.69 -1.18 10.57
CA GLY A 219 16.71 -2.60 10.20
C GLY A 219 16.51 -2.86 8.71
N ILE A 220 16.67 -1.83 7.85
CA ILE A 220 16.57 -1.94 6.39
C ILE A 220 17.98 -2.12 5.81
N ASN A 221 18.19 -3.15 5.00
CA ASN A 221 19.51 -3.42 4.41
C ASN A 221 19.71 -2.61 3.11
N ILE A 222 20.46 -1.51 3.19
CA ILE A 222 20.81 -0.68 2.03
C ILE A 222 22.30 -0.76 1.74
N VAL A 223 22.64 -0.80 0.45
CA VAL A 223 23.99 -0.64 -0.07
C VAL A 223 23.97 0.50 -1.09
N MET A 224 24.68 1.58 -0.82
CA MET A 224 24.83 2.68 -1.77
C MET A 224 26.18 2.58 -2.50
N ARG A 225 26.17 2.71 -3.83
CA ARG A 225 27.38 2.73 -4.66
C ARG A 225 27.38 3.93 -5.60
N LYS A 226 28.54 4.55 -5.73
CA LYS A 226 28.77 5.54 -6.78
C LYS A 226 28.85 4.85 -8.14
N GLN A 227 28.12 5.39 -9.11
CA GLN A 227 28.19 4.95 -10.50
C GLN A 227 28.30 6.17 -11.40
N GLU A 228 29.46 6.29 -12.05
CA GLU A 228 29.69 7.25 -13.13
C GLU A 228 28.79 6.88 -14.32
N ALA A 229 28.04 7.86 -14.81
CA ALA A 229 27.23 7.75 -16.01
C ALA A 229 26.86 9.16 -16.49
N ASP A 230 26.98 9.39 -17.81
CA ASP A 230 26.65 10.68 -18.43
C ASP A 230 25.17 11.05 -18.27
N ARG A 231 24.32 10.03 -18.09
CA ARG A 231 22.86 10.14 -18.04
C ARG A 231 22.27 9.31 -16.90
N PHE A 232 21.14 9.78 -16.37
CA PHE A 232 20.38 9.07 -15.35
C PHE A 232 19.93 7.69 -15.86
N GLU A 233 19.45 7.62 -17.09
CA GLU A 233 18.90 6.42 -17.71
C GLU A 233 19.97 5.33 -17.87
N THR A 234 21.19 5.74 -18.24
CA THR A 234 22.34 4.83 -18.31
C THR A 234 22.68 4.28 -16.93
N ARG A 235 22.67 5.13 -15.89
CA ARG A 235 22.89 4.69 -14.50
C ARG A 235 21.82 3.70 -14.04
N TYR A 236 20.56 3.98 -14.36
CA TYR A 236 19.44 3.11 -14.04
C TYR A 236 19.58 1.75 -14.73
N PHE A 237 19.98 1.71 -16.01
CA PHE A 237 20.24 0.43 -16.66
C PHE A 237 21.41 -0.34 -16.03
N LEU A 238 22.48 0.35 -15.65
CA LEU A 238 23.64 -0.27 -15.00
C LEU A 238 23.29 -0.93 -13.67
N LEU A 239 22.13 -0.64 -13.07
CA LEU A 239 21.58 -1.44 -11.96
C LEU A 239 21.51 -2.92 -12.32
N ALA A 240 21.12 -3.27 -13.56
CA ALA A 240 21.03 -4.67 -13.97
C ALA A 240 22.38 -5.40 -13.90
N LYS A 241 23.47 -4.68 -14.16
CA LYS A 241 24.85 -5.18 -14.05
C LYS A 241 25.28 -5.28 -12.59
N GLU A 242 25.10 -4.20 -11.85
CA GLU A 242 25.56 -4.09 -10.46
C GLU A 242 24.78 -5.01 -9.51
N MET A 243 23.46 -5.10 -9.68
CA MET A 243 22.61 -6.03 -8.91
C MET A 243 22.99 -7.49 -9.18
N TRP A 244 23.30 -7.84 -10.43
CA TRP A 244 23.76 -9.19 -10.75
C TRP A 244 25.11 -9.50 -10.12
N ALA A 245 26.07 -8.58 -10.22
CA ALA A 245 27.37 -8.71 -9.58
C ALA A 245 27.23 -8.88 -8.05
N GLU A 246 26.39 -8.07 -7.42
CA GLU A 246 26.12 -8.18 -5.98
C GLU A 246 25.44 -9.49 -5.62
N ALA A 247 24.42 -9.93 -6.36
CA ALA A 247 23.76 -11.21 -6.10
C ALA A 247 24.72 -12.40 -6.25
N GLN A 248 25.67 -12.35 -7.19
CA GLN A 248 26.68 -13.39 -7.36
C GLN A 248 27.69 -13.38 -6.21
N GLN A 249 28.11 -12.19 -5.77
CA GLN A 249 29.00 -12.04 -4.63
C GLN A 249 28.32 -12.52 -3.34
N LYS A 250 27.10 -12.06 -3.07
CA LYS A 250 26.25 -12.46 -1.94
C LYS A 250 26.06 -13.98 -1.89
N LYS A 251 25.81 -14.63 -3.04
CA LYS A 251 25.73 -16.10 -3.13
C LYS A 251 27.05 -16.77 -2.78
N LYS A 252 28.17 -16.25 -3.29
CA LYS A 252 29.51 -16.83 -3.11
C LYS A 252 30.01 -16.68 -1.67
N THR A 253 29.86 -15.51 -1.06
CA THR A 253 30.44 -15.21 0.26
C THR A 253 29.47 -15.49 1.40
N ARG A 254 28.16 -15.36 1.17
CA ARG A 254 27.13 -15.41 2.22
C ARG A 254 26.16 -16.58 2.06
N GLY A 255 26.23 -17.33 0.95
CA GLY A 255 25.37 -18.49 0.69
C GLY A 255 23.90 -18.16 0.40
N VAL A 256 23.55 -16.88 0.24
CA VAL A 256 22.18 -16.42 -0.03
C VAL A 256 22.02 -16.12 -1.51
N ALA A 257 21.09 -16.80 -2.18
CA ALA A 257 20.77 -16.55 -3.58
C ALA A 257 19.63 -15.52 -3.71
N THR A 258 19.81 -14.56 -4.61
CA THR A 258 18.76 -13.66 -5.06
C THR A 258 18.03 -14.28 -6.25
N ASP A 259 16.71 -14.38 -6.14
CA ASP A 259 15.80 -14.96 -7.14
C ASP A 259 15.07 -13.87 -7.95
N TRP A 260 14.84 -12.69 -7.34
CA TRP A 260 14.08 -11.59 -7.92
C TRP A 260 14.79 -10.26 -7.74
N PHE A 261 14.79 -9.46 -8.79
CA PHE A 261 15.41 -8.14 -8.86
C PHE A 261 14.35 -7.11 -9.23
N VAL A 262 14.12 -6.13 -8.36
CA VAL A 262 13.04 -5.15 -8.51
C VAL A 262 13.64 -3.79 -8.81
N PHE A 263 13.38 -3.26 -9.99
CA PHE A 263 13.76 -1.91 -10.37
C PHE A 263 12.61 -0.99 -10.03
N CYS A 264 12.85 0.01 -9.20
CA CYS A 264 11.81 0.95 -8.77
C CYS A 264 12.41 2.31 -8.44
N ASP A 265 11.55 3.31 -8.36
CA ASP A 265 11.94 4.67 -7.98
C ASP A 265 11.80 4.86 -6.47
N ASP A 266 12.49 5.84 -5.91
CA ASP A 266 12.49 6.11 -4.47
C ASP A 266 11.13 6.55 -3.91
N ASP A 267 10.27 7.09 -4.77
CA ASP A 267 8.86 7.39 -4.49
C ASP A 267 7.88 6.33 -5.01
N THR A 268 8.36 5.09 -5.16
CA THR A 268 7.52 3.89 -5.29
C THR A 268 7.15 3.36 -3.91
N PHE A 269 5.91 2.94 -3.73
CA PHE A 269 5.38 2.44 -2.47
C PHE A 269 4.64 1.12 -2.67
N PHE A 270 4.91 0.13 -1.83
CA PHE A 270 4.24 -1.18 -1.87
C PHE A 270 3.33 -1.31 -0.64
N PRO A 271 2.01 -1.08 -0.75
CA PRO A 271 1.14 -1.00 0.44
C PRO A 271 1.08 -2.28 1.28
N ASP A 272 1.33 -3.43 0.67
CA ASP A 272 1.27 -4.74 1.30
C ASP A 272 2.36 -5.68 0.75
N TRP A 273 3.32 -6.04 1.59
CA TRP A 273 4.42 -6.94 1.23
C TRP A 273 3.92 -8.32 0.82
N ASP A 274 2.89 -8.84 1.50
CA ASP A 274 2.33 -10.16 1.23
C ASP A 274 1.79 -10.25 -0.20
N SER A 275 1.28 -9.14 -0.73
CA SER A 275 0.79 -9.03 -2.11
C SER A 275 1.93 -9.15 -3.12
N VAL A 276 3.09 -8.53 -2.86
CA VAL A 276 4.30 -8.63 -3.69
C VAL A 276 4.83 -10.07 -3.67
N VAL A 277 4.97 -10.66 -2.48
CA VAL A 277 5.46 -12.04 -2.32
C VAL A 277 4.57 -13.03 -3.06
N ARG A 278 3.24 -12.88 -2.94
CA ARG A 278 2.30 -13.76 -3.62
C ARG A 278 2.42 -13.67 -5.13
N MET A 279 2.43 -12.45 -5.70
CA MET A 279 2.65 -12.24 -7.14
C MET A 279 3.93 -12.94 -7.62
N LEU A 280 5.04 -12.80 -6.89
CA LEU A 280 6.30 -13.44 -7.28
C LEU A 280 6.31 -14.96 -7.09
N SER A 281 5.53 -15.47 -6.14
CA SER A 281 5.43 -16.91 -5.88
C SER A 281 4.67 -17.69 -6.97
N GLU A 282 3.90 -17.01 -7.81
CA GLU A 282 3.17 -17.60 -8.95
C GLU A 282 4.10 -17.95 -10.12
N HIS A 283 5.36 -17.51 -10.06
CA HIS A 283 6.33 -17.61 -11.15
C HIS A 283 7.60 -18.38 -10.74
N ASP A 284 8.20 -19.06 -11.72
CA ASP A 284 9.47 -19.75 -11.56
C ASP A 284 10.65 -18.78 -11.84
N PRO A 285 11.46 -18.40 -10.83
CA PRO A 285 12.53 -17.42 -10.99
C PRO A 285 13.69 -17.91 -11.88
N ALA A 286 13.77 -19.20 -12.19
CA ALA A 286 14.77 -19.74 -13.12
C ALA A 286 14.44 -19.44 -14.59
N LYS A 287 13.17 -19.14 -14.92
CA LYS A 287 12.75 -18.79 -16.27
C LYS A 287 13.01 -17.31 -16.55
N PRO A 288 13.20 -16.91 -17.83
CA PRO A 288 13.36 -15.51 -18.19
C PRO A 288 12.01 -14.79 -18.17
N ILE A 289 11.65 -14.26 -17.00
CA ILE A 289 10.41 -13.53 -16.72
C ILE A 289 10.72 -12.06 -16.44
N LEU A 290 9.91 -11.18 -17.04
CA LEU A 290 9.86 -9.73 -16.82
C LEU A 290 8.41 -9.36 -16.52
N ILE A 291 8.15 -8.81 -15.33
CA ILE A 291 6.82 -8.35 -14.89
C ILE A 291 6.87 -6.84 -14.71
N GLY A 292 5.83 -6.14 -15.15
CA GLY A 292 5.68 -4.71 -14.93
C GLY A 292 4.29 -4.24 -15.35
N ALA A 293 4.07 -2.93 -15.33
CA ALA A 293 2.81 -2.33 -15.77
C ALA A 293 3.02 -1.23 -16.81
N LEU A 294 1.95 -0.96 -17.56
CA LEU A 294 1.81 0.24 -18.38
C LEU A 294 1.37 1.42 -17.50
N SER A 295 1.64 2.63 -17.96
CA SER A 295 1.09 3.84 -17.35
C SER A 295 -0.41 3.97 -17.59
N GLU A 296 -1.17 4.39 -16.58
CA GLU A 296 -2.60 4.72 -16.69
C GLU A 296 -2.83 5.95 -17.58
N SER A 297 -1.80 6.75 -17.82
CA SER A 297 -1.86 7.91 -18.68
C SER A 297 -1.76 7.51 -20.16
N VAL A 298 -2.88 7.65 -20.88
CA VAL A 298 -2.93 7.44 -22.33
C VAL A 298 -1.90 8.31 -23.07
N HIS A 299 -1.59 9.49 -22.54
CA HIS A 299 -0.58 10.37 -23.13
C HIS A 299 0.82 9.75 -23.02
N GLN A 300 1.17 9.24 -21.83
CA GLN A 300 2.46 8.61 -21.59
C GLN A 300 2.62 7.34 -22.41
N VAL A 301 1.57 6.51 -22.52
CA VAL A 301 1.60 5.29 -23.35
C VAL A 301 1.70 5.61 -24.84
N LYS A 302 1.04 6.67 -25.32
CA LYS A 302 1.17 7.12 -26.71
C LYS A 302 2.56 7.67 -27.03
N GLN A 303 3.17 8.37 -26.08
CA GLN A 303 4.48 9.00 -26.28
C GLN A 303 5.63 8.00 -26.16
N TRP A 304 5.58 7.11 -25.18
CA TRP A 304 6.69 6.22 -24.81
C TRP A 304 6.47 4.75 -25.17
N GLY A 305 5.25 4.39 -25.60
CA GLY A 305 4.91 3.05 -26.07
C GLY A 305 4.43 2.10 -24.98
N HIS A 306 4.31 0.82 -25.35
CA HIS A 306 3.87 -0.25 -24.45
C HIS A 306 5.09 -0.86 -23.76
N ILE A 307 5.54 -0.19 -22.71
CA ILE A 307 6.75 -0.48 -21.95
C ILE A 307 6.42 -0.77 -20.49
N SER A 308 7.34 -1.41 -19.77
CA SER A 308 7.28 -1.48 -18.31
C SER A 308 7.78 -0.16 -17.72
N TYR A 309 6.92 0.55 -17.00
CA TYR A 309 7.30 1.80 -16.34
C TYR A 309 7.99 1.53 -15.00
N GLY A 310 9.15 2.15 -14.74
CA GLY A 310 10.00 1.91 -13.57
C GLY A 310 9.35 2.28 -12.25
N GLY A 311 8.60 3.37 -12.22
CA GLY A 311 7.89 3.84 -11.05
C GLY A 311 6.81 2.87 -10.55
N ALA A 312 6.16 2.12 -11.44
CA ALA A 312 5.24 1.05 -11.05
C ALA A 312 5.97 -0.16 -10.43
N GLY A 313 7.30 -0.23 -10.58
CA GLY A 313 8.11 -1.38 -10.22
C GLY A 313 8.23 -2.39 -11.37
N ILE A 314 9.46 -2.74 -11.73
CA ILE A 314 9.77 -3.77 -12.74
C ILE A 314 10.42 -4.94 -12.03
N PHE A 315 9.80 -6.11 -12.10
CA PHE A 315 10.30 -7.32 -11.48
C PHE A 315 10.97 -8.20 -12.53
N VAL A 316 12.27 -8.42 -12.33
CA VAL A 316 13.13 -9.23 -13.20
C VAL A 316 13.53 -10.48 -12.46
N SER A 317 13.22 -11.63 -13.04
CA SER A 317 13.65 -12.94 -12.54
C SER A 317 15.17 -13.13 -12.66
N ARG A 318 15.73 -13.99 -11.82
CA ARG A 318 17.14 -14.41 -11.89
C ARG A 318 17.50 -14.96 -13.27
N GLY A 319 16.64 -15.76 -13.88
CA GLY A 319 16.84 -16.30 -15.23
C GLY A 319 16.96 -15.20 -16.28
N MET A 320 16.13 -14.15 -16.20
CA MET A 320 16.22 -13.01 -17.11
C MET A 320 17.50 -12.20 -16.88
N LEU A 321 17.83 -11.88 -15.63
CA LEU A 321 19.00 -11.06 -15.33
C LEU A 321 20.32 -11.76 -15.68
N GLN A 322 20.36 -13.09 -15.62
CA GLN A 322 21.48 -13.88 -16.12
C GLN A 322 21.68 -13.71 -17.63
N LEU A 323 20.60 -13.61 -18.42
CA LEU A 323 20.69 -13.38 -19.87
C LEU A 323 21.22 -11.98 -20.18
N PHE A 324 20.79 -10.97 -19.41
CA PHE A 324 21.27 -9.60 -19.55
C PHE A 324 22.78 -9.53 -19.34
N ASN A 325 23.27 -10.24 -18.32
CA ASN A 325 24.69 -10.28 -17.96
C ASN A 325 25.50 -11.33 -18.75
N GLY A 326 24.96 -11.81 -19.88
CA GLY A 326 25.72 -12.64 -20.81
C GLY A 326 26.87 -11.86 -21.46
N PRO A 327 27.90 -12.55 -22.01
CA PRO A 327 29.06 -11.87 -22.60
C PRO A 327 28.67 -10.86 -23.69
N GLY A 328 29.02 -9.58 -23.47
CA GLY A 328 28.80 -8.47 -24.41
C GLY A 328 27.36 -7.98 -24.55
N ARG A 329 26.40 -8.50 -23.78
CA ARG A 329 24.97 -8.21 -23.95
C ARG A 329 24.56 -6.84 -23.41
N ILE A 330 25.09 -6.47 -22.24
CA ILE A 330 24.84 -5.16 -21.65
C ILE A 330 25.41 -4.06 -22.55
N GLU A 331 26.62 -4.27 -23.06
CA GLU A 331 27.28 -3.35 -23.98
C GLU A 331 26.50 -3.24 -25.30
N GLU A 332 26.07 -4.35 -25.89
CA GLU A 332 25.21 -4.35 -27.09
C GLU A 332 23.89 -3.58 -26.87
N CYS A 333 23.27 -3.75 -25.70
CA CYS A 333 22.05 -3.04 -25.34
C CYS A 333 22.29 -1.53 -25.16
N LEU A 334 23.40 -1.13 -24.53
CA LEU A 334 23.78 0.28 -24.39
C LEU A 334 24.11 0.93 -25.72
N ASP A 335 24.81 0.22 -26.61
CA ASP A 335 25.15 0.73 -27.94
C ASP A 335 23.90 0.98 -28.80
N LYS A 336 22.88 0.11 -28.66
CA LYS A 336 21.62 0.21 -29.42
C LYS A 336 20.62 1.19 -28.81
N PHE A 337 20.52 1.24 -27.48
CA PHE A 337 19.42 1.92 -26.78
C PHE A 337 19.88 2.99 -25.77
N GLY A 338 21.17 3.14 -25.51
CA GLY A 338 21.70 4.07 -24.49
C GLY A 338 21.50 5.56 -24.81
N SER A 339 21.19 5.90 -26.06
CA SER A 339 20.83 7.27 -26.46
C SER A 339 19.38 7.63 -26.15
N ALA A 340 18.58 6.69 -25.69
CA ALA A 340 17.15 6.80 -25.68
C ALA A 340 16.60 7.22 -24.29
N PHE A 341 15.36 7.72 -24.19
CA PHE A 341 14.84 8.41 -22.99
C PHE A 341 13.97 7.49 -22.12
N GLY A 342 14.24 7.45 -20.81
CA GLY A 342 13.64 6.52 -19.83
C GLY A 342 14.44 5.23 -19.67
N GLY A 343 15.13 5.04 -18.53
CA GLY A 343 16.00 3.89 -18.28
C GLY A 343 15.26 2.55 -18.23
N ASP A 344 14.06 2.57 -17.65
CA ASP A 344 13.16 1.45 -17.44
C ASP A 344 12.55 0.94 -18.75
N ALA A 345 12.09 1.87 -19.59
CA ALA A 345 11.54 1.62 -20.92
C ALA A 345 12.58 1.06 -21.88
N MET A 346 13.71 1.76 -21.98
CA MET A 346 14.54 1.68 -23.16
C MET A 346 15.66 0.67 -23.03
N VAL A 347 16.07 0.37 -21.80
CA VAL A 347 17.21 -0.51 -21.60
C VAL A 347 16.83 -1.76 -20.84
N VAL A 348 15.80 -1.77 -19.98
CA VAL A 348 15.35 -3.03 -19.36
C VAL A 348 14.41 -3.79 -20.32
N ALA A 349 13.32 -3.20 -20.80
CA ALA A 349 12.35 -3.91 -21.64
C ALA A 349 12.88 -4.23 -23.06
N HIS A 350 13.55 -3.28 -23.73
CA HIS A 350 14.13 -3.56 -25.05
C HIS A 350 15.34 -4.50 -24.99
N CYS A 351 16.19 -4.41 -23.96
CA CYS A 351 17.26 -5.40 -23.80
C CYS A 351 16.67 -6.78 -23.52
N ALA A 352 15.59 -6.89 -22.74
CA ALA A 352 14.88 -8.15 -22.56
C ALA A 352 14.40 -8.74 -23.88
N ALA A 353 13.76 -7.93 -24.74
CA ALA A 353 13.36 -8.33 -26.08
C ALA A 353 14.57 -8.78 -26.92
N LEU A 354 15.68 -8.05 -26.87
CA LEU A 354 16.90 -8.35 -27.62
C LEU A 354 17.55 -9.68 -27.18
N VAL A 355 17.74 -9.89 -25.87
CA VAL A 355 18.42 -11.09 -25.35
C VAL A 355 17.58 -12.34 -25.47
N THR A 356 16.25 -12.20 -25.39
CA THR A 356 15.31 -13.33 -25.57
C THR A 356 14.93 -13.58 -27.02
N LYS A 357 15.27 -12.65 -27.93
CA LYS A 357 14.86 -12.67 -29.35
C LYS A 357 13.35 -12.77 -29.53
N LYS A 358 12.62 -12.02 -28.72
CA LYS A 358 11.15 -11.96 -28.72
C LYS A 358 10.70 -10.52 -28.84
N ASP A 359 9.46 -10.32 -29.28
CA ASP A 359 8.84 -9.00 -29.22
C ASP A 359 8.54 -8.61 -27.77
N ILE A 360 8.55 -7.31 -27.48
CA ILE A 360 8.32 -6.76 -26.13
C ILE A 360 7.02 -7.28 -25.53
N LYS A 361 5.98 -7.44 -26.36
CA LYS A 361 4.65 -7.93 -25.94
C LYS A 361 4.67 -9.37 -25.43
N ASP A 362 5.62 -10.18 -25.90
CA ASP A 362 5.75 -11.59 -25.51
C ASP A 362 6.71 -11.77 -24.31
N VAL A 363 7.53 -10.76 -24.02
CA VAL A 363 8.49 -10.76 -22.92
C VAL A 363 7.91 -10.12 -21.67
N LEU A 364 7.16 -9.03 -21.83
CA LEU A 364 6.56 -8.29 -20.74
C LEU A 364 5.26 -8.96 -20.29
N THR A 365 5.28 -9.51 -19.09
CA THR A 365 4.07 -9.95 -18.38
C THR A 365 3.46 -8.73 -17.69
N LEU A 366 2.29 -8.30 -18.17
CA LEU A 366 1.58 -7.16 -17.58
C LEU A 366 0.88 -7.59 -16.29
N GLU A 367 1.22 -6.94 -15.18
CA GLU A 367 0.50 -7.06 -13.90
C GLU A 367 -0.37 -5.81 -13.71
N ASP A 368 -1.69 -5.99 -13.66
CA ASP A 368 -2.67 -4.92 -13.57
C ASP A 368 -2.77 -4.27 -12.17
N THR A 369 -2.08 -4.85 -11.19
CA THR A 369 -2.02 -4.34 -9.81
C THR A 369 -0.83 -3.42 -9.54
N LEU A 370 0.08 -3.26 -10.50
CA LEU A 370 1.19 -2.33 -10.40
C LEU A 370 0.79 -1.01 -11.05
N HIS A 371 1.02 0.11 -10.37
CA HIS A 371 0.49 1.40 -10.79
C HIS A 371 1.55 2.49 -10.84
N GLN A 372 1.77 3.02 -12.05
CA GLN A 372 2.68 4.14 -12.31
C GLN A 372 2.07 5.48 -11.88
N LEU A 373 0.75 5.61 -12.00
CA LEU A 373 -0.09 6.78 -11.77
C LEU A 373 0.54 8.09 -12.25
N ASP A 374 0.86 8.15 -13.55
CA ASP A 374 1.19 9.38 -14.25
C ASP A 374 -0.04 10.30 -14.44
N ILE A 375 -0.91 10.37 -13.43
CA ILE A 375 -2.09 11.23 -13.35
C ILE A 375 -1.72 12.53 -12.64
N ARG A 376 -2.45 13.61 -12.92
CA ARG A 376 -2.21 14.92 -12.31
C ARG A 376 -3.41 15.39 -11.52
N GLY A 377 -3.13 16.02 -10.38
CA GLY A 377 -4.15 16.66 -9.55
C GLY A 377 -4.80 15.69 -8.56
N ASP A 378 -6.12 15.59 -8.59
CA ASP A 378 -6.90 14.83 -7.61
C ASP A 378 -6.88 13.32 -7.91
N GLY A 379 -6.18 12.54 -7.08
CA GLY A 379 -6.09 11.08 -7.18
C GLY A 379 -7.24 10.33 -6.50
N THR A 380 -8.18 11.00 -5.84
CA THR A 380 -9.22 10.33 -5.01
C THR A 380 -10.06 9.32 -5.78
N GLY A 381 -10.39 9.61 -7.04
CA GLY A 381 -11.14 8.70 -7.89
C GLY A 381 -10.43 7.37 -8.14
N PHE A 382 -9.09 7.38 -8.21
CA PHE A 382 -8.29 6.16 -8.36
C PHE A 382 -8.39 5.28 -7.12
N PHE A 383 -8.25 5.84 -5.91
CA PHE A 383 -8.35 5.07 -4.66
C PHE A 383 -9.79 4.62 -4.33
N GLN A 384 -10.80 5.23 -4.95
CA GLN A 384 -12.22 4.82 -4.88
C GLN A 384 -12.66 3.90 -6.04
N SER A 385 -11.75 3.56 -6.95
CA SER A 385 -12.06 2.84 -8.19
C SER A 385 -12.36 1.35 -7.98
N GLY A 386 -11.99 0.79 -6.83
CA GLY A 386 -12.03 -0.65 -6.61
C GLY A 386 -10.81 -1.41 -7.14
N PHE A 387 -9.79 -0.74 -7.67
CA PHE A 387 -8.58 -1.42 -8.14
C PHE A 387 -7.86 -2.15 -7.02
N LEU A 388 -7.17 -3.21 -7.41
CA LEU A 388 -6.26 -3.93 -6.54
C LEU A 388 -4.87 -3.34 -6.73
N ILE A 389 -4.22 -2.96 -5.64
CA ILE A 389 -3.02 -2.14 -5.69
C ILE A 389 -1.89 -2.86 -4.95
N THR A 390 -0.89 -3.30 -5.71
CA THR A 390 0.36 -3.92 -5.21
C THR A 390 1.48 -2.89 -5.13
N SER A 391 1.54 -1.93 -6.07
CA SER A 391 2.46 -0.79 -6.03
C SER A 391 1.75 0.52 -6.34
N LEU A 392 2.33 1.62 -5.84
CA LEU A 392 1.87 2.99 -6.04
C LEU A 392 3.06 3.89 -6.30
N HIS A 393 2.90 4.76 -7.28
CA HIS A 393 3.84 5.81 -7.67
C HIS A 393 3.03 6.91 -8.32
N HIS A 394 3.36 8.20 -8.29
CA HIS A 394 4.33 8.95 -7.49
C HIS A 394 3.69 9.50 -6.19
N TRP A 395 3.82 8.81 -5.05
CA TRP A 395 3.09 9.22 -3.82
C TRP A 395 3.48 10.61 -3.28
N GLY A 396 4.65 11.13 -3.69
CA GLY A 396 5.22 12.38 -3.19
C GLY A 396 5.04 13.60 -4.09
N SER A 397 4.34 13.53 -5.24
CA SER A 397 4.37 14.64 -6.19
C SER A 397 3.15 14.82 -7.12
N TRP A 398 2.98 13.96 -8.13
CA TRP A 398 2.14 14.27 -9.32
C TRP A 398 0.64 14.37 -9.00
N PHE A 399 0.18 13.61 -8.01
CA PHE A 399 -1.20 13.61 -7.56
C PHE A 399 -1.29 13.69 -6.04
N THR A 400 -2.45 14.10 -5.56
CA THR A 400 -2.76 14.09 -4.13
C THR A 400 -3.50 12.81 -3.76
N ILE A 401 -2.95 12.03 -2.82
CA ILE A 401 -3.61 10.82 -2.28
C ILE A 401 -4.93 11.19 -1.59
N PHE A 402 -4.93 12.29 -0.85
CA PHE A 402 -6.12 12.86 -0.21
C PHE A 402 -6.26 14.32 -0.63
N PRO A 403 -7.47 14.88 -0.67
CA PRO A 403 -7.64 16.27 -1.04
C PRO A 403 -6.92 17.20 -0.05
N PRO A 404 -6.29 18.30 -0.52
CA PRO A 404 -5.55 19.22 0.35
C PRO A 404 -6.39 19.84 1.49
N TRP A 405 -7.70 19.94 1.29
CA TRP A 405 -8.65 20.45 2.30
C TRP A 405 -9.06 19.41 3.35
N SER A 406 -8.73 18.13 3.15
CA SER A 406 -8.98 17.08 4.15
C SER A 406 -7.84 17.04 5.17
N GLU A 407 -8.12 16.59 6.40
CA GLU A 407 -7.10 16.45 7.45
C GLU A 407 -5.93 15.58 6.98
N SER A 408 -6.26 14.48 6.32
CA SER A 408 -5.32 13.48 5.80
C SER A 408 -4.53 13.92 4.58
N GLY A 409 -5.01 14.95 3.87
CA GLY A 409 -4.29 15.58 2.76
C GLY A 409 -3.61 16.89 3.14
N SER A 410 -3.84 17.38 4.37
CA SER A 410 -3.20 18.58 4.89
C SER A 410 -1.82 18.24 5.46
N GLY A 411 -0.77 18.83 4.90
CA GLY A 411 0.59 18.72 5.41
C GLY A 411 1.49 17.76 4.64
N ASP A 412 2.29 16.97 5.36
CA ASP A 412 3.36 16.15 4.81
C ASP A 412 2.82 14.91 4.07
N LEU A 413 3.11 14.82 2.76
CA LEU A 413 2.69 13.72 1.89
C LEU A 413 3.13 12.33 2.41
N ARG A 414 4.24 12.27 3.16
CA ARG A 414 4.71 11.04 3.81
C ARG A 414 3.69 10.50 4.79
N LYS A 415 2.99 11.37 5.53
CA LYS A 415 1.93 10.95 6.46
C LYS A 415 0.74 10.36 5.72
N SER A 416 0.38 10.95 4.59
CA SER A 416 -0.73 10.48 3.74
C SER A 416 -0.46 9.08 3.18
N VAL A 417 0.73 8.83 2.62
CA VAL A 417 1.09 7.50 2.10
C VAL A 417 1.25 6.48 3.23
N SER A 418 1.87 6.85 4.37
CA SER A 418 1.98 5.99 5.55
C SER A 418 0.62 5.63 6.14
N LEU A 419 -0.37 6.53 6.08
CA LEU A 419 -1.73 6.27 6.52
C LEU A 419 -2.41 5.23 5.62
N VAL A 420 -2.27 5.38 4.30
CA VAL A 420 -2.76 4.41 3.32
C VAL A 420 -2.08 3.04 3.51
N GLY A 421 -0.76 3.00 3.69
CA GLY A 421 -0.03 1.76 3.97
C GLY A 421 -0.52 1.04 5.21
N ARG A 422 -0.71 1.78 6.32
CA ARG A 422 -1.29 1.20 7.54
C ARG A 422 -2.69 0.66 7.32
N ALA A 423 -3.50 1.35 6.51
CA ALA A 423 -4.86 0.91 6.18
C ALA A 423 -4.82 -0.38 5.35
N ALA A 424 -4.00 -0.41 4.30
CA ALA A 424 -3.81 -1.59 3.46
C ALA A 424 -3.34 -2.79 4.27
N LYS A 425 -2.38 -2.61 5.18
CA LYS A 425 -1.92 -3.67 6.09
C LYS A 425 -3.02 -4.13 7.05
N ALA A 426 -3.83 -3.21 7.57
CA ALA A 426 -4.90 -3.50 8.52
C ALA A 426 -6.05 -4.30 7.89
N VAL A 427 -6.48 -3.91 6.68
CA VAL A 427 -7.57 -4.58 5.96
C VAL A 427 -7.09 -5.71 5.05
N ARG A 428 -5.76 -5.85 4.88
CA ARG A 428 -5.02 -6.66 3.89
C ARG A 428 -5.05 -6.05 2.48
N GLY A 429 -3.93 -6.11 1.75
CA GLY A 429 -3.81 -5.52 0.41
C GLY A 429 -4.87 -6.02 -0.57
N ASP A 430 -5.19 -7.33 -0.50
CA ASP A 430 -6.23 -7.93 -1.34
C ASP A 430 -7.65 -7.36 -1.11
N ASN A 431 -7.94 -6.86 0.09
CA ASN A 431 -9.24 -6.25 0.41
C ASN A 431 -9.20 -4.73 0.31
N TRP A 432 -8.03 -4.13 0.40
CA TRP A 432 -7.87 -2.69 0.31
C TRP A 432 -8.43 -2.16 -1.01
N GLY A 433 -9.20 -1.08 -0.93
CA GLY A 433 -9.92 -0.51 -2.07
C GLY A 433 -11.22 -1.22 -2.47
N ARG A 434 -11.57 -2.39 -1.90
CA ARG A 434 -12.89 -3.03 -2.17
C ARG A 434 -14.03 -2.07 -1.82
N ARG A 435 -15.06 -2.05 -2.67
CA ARG A 435 -16.24 -1.21 -2.52
C ARG A 435 -17.42 -1.99 -1.97
N TYR A 436 -18.05 -1.42 -0.95
CA TYR A 436 -19.34 -1.86 -0.45
C TYR A 436 -20.35 -0.76 -0.64
N VAL A 437 -21.45 -1.09 -1.31
CA VAL A 437 -22.48 -0.13 -1.72
C VAL A 437 -23.78 -0.50 -1.02
N SER A 438 -24.34 0.44 -0.27
CA SER A 438 -25.60 0.26 0.47
C SER A 438 -26.60 1.37 0.14
N ASP A 439 -27.80 1.25 0.71
CA ASP A 439 -28.88 2.24 0.61
C ASP A 439 -29.23 2.59 -0.84
N ASP A 440 -29.49 1.56 -1.66
CA ASP A 440 -29.78 1.66 -3.09
C ASP A 440 -28.74 2.45 -3.89
N GLY A 441 -27.47 2.45 -3.44
CA GLY A 441 -26.39 3.11 -4.16
C GLY A 441 -26.09 4.52 -3.70
N LYS A 442 -26.62 4.92 -2.53
CA LYS A 442 -26.33 6.23 -1.93
C LYS A 442 -25.09 6.21 -1.05
N VAL A 443 -24.75 5.09 -0.41
CA VAL A 443 -23.58 5.01 0.47
C VAL A 443 -22.56 4.08 -0.15
N VAL A 444 -21.33 4.57 -0.31
CA VAL A 444 -20.20 3.82 -0.87
C VAL A 444 -19.06 3.83 0.13
N VAL A 445 -18.68 2.66 0.60
CA VAL A 445 -17.50 2.44 1.42
C VAL A 445 -16.37 1.93 0.52
N SER A 446 -15.30 2.70 0.36
CA SER A 446 -14.03 2.23 -0.21
C SER A 446 -13.12 1.78 0.93
N LEU A 447 -13.00 0.46 1.09
CA LEU A 447 -12.37 -0.15 2.26
C LEU A 447 -10.91 0.32 2.42
N GLY A 448 -10.60 0.88 3.58
CA GLY A 448 -9.25 1.38 3.83
C GLY A 448 -8.95 2.76 3.27
N TYR A 449 -9.94 3.49 2.75
CA TYR A 449 -9.71 4.80 2.13
C TYR A 449 -10.78 5.85 2.44
N SER A 450 -12.05 5.61 2.10
CA SER A 450 -13.10 6.64 2.26
C SER A 450 -14.53 6.10 2.32
N ILE A 451 -15.45 6.95 2.77
CA ILE A 451 -16.90 6.77 2.65
C ILE A 451 -17.46 7.93 1.85
N SER A 452 -18.24 7.65 0.82
CA SER A 452 -18.98 8.66 0.07
C SER A 452 -20.47 8.47 0.26
N ILE A 453 -21.17 9.56 0.59
CA ILE A 453 -22.63 9.64 0.62
C ILE A 453 -23.07 10.47 -0.58
N GLU A 454 -23.86 9.87 -1.44
CA GLU A 454 -24.28 10.40 -2.74
C GLU A 454 -25.71 10.94 -2.63
N ALA A 455 -25.96 12.14 -3.17
CA ALA A 455 -27.29 12.74 -3.18
C ALA A 455 -28.29 11.98 -4.07
N ARG A 456 -27.78 11.24 -5.06
CA ARG A 456 -28.56 10.36 -5.96
C ARG A 456 -27.89 8.99 -6.03
N ALA A 457 -28.73 7.95 -6.01
CA ALA A 457 -28.32 6.55 -6.18
C ALA A 457 -27.40 6.39 -7.38
N LEU A 458 -26.27 5.70 -7.18
CA LEU A 458 -25.34 5.38 -8.25
C LEU A 458 -25.91 4.27 -9.13
N SER A 459 -26.16 4.56 -10.41
CA SER A 459 -26.61 3.55 -11.38
C SER A 459 -25.46 2.68 -11.93
N THR A 460 -24.24 3.23 -12.05
CA THR A 460 -23.05 2.51 -12.59
C THR A 460 -21.75 3.06 -12.02
N PHE A 461 -20.78 2.17 -11.73
CA PHE A 461 -19.44 2.56 -11.27
C PHE A 461 -18.43 2.63 -12.44
N HIS A 462 -18.16 3.84 -12.93
CA HIS A 462 -17.03 4.08 -13.84
C HIS A 462 -15.88 4.81 -13.12
N PRO A 463 -14.60 4.45 -13.38
CA PRO A 463 -13.42 5.06 -12.78
C PRO A 463 -13.16 6.49 -13.29
N ILE A 464 -13.69 6.83 -14.47
CA ILE A 464 -13.63 8.17 -15.05
C ILE A 464 -15.05 8.74 -15.03
N ARG A 465 -15.42 9.42 -13.95
CA ARG A 465 -16.68 10.18 -13.87
C ARG A 465 -16.38 11.67 -13.85
N PRO A 466 -17.28 12.52 -14.40
CA PRO A 466 -17.25 13.94 -14.11
C PRO A 466 -17.18 14.14 -12.60
N GLY A 467 -16.29 15.01 -12.13
CA GLY A 467 -16.16 15.30 -10.71
C GLY A 467 -17.50 15.79 -10.17
N LYS A 468 -18.11 15.01 -9.26
CA LYS A 468 -19.30 15.46 -8.53
C LYS A 468 -18.90 16.54 -7.54
N HIS A 469 -19.71 17.57 -7.41
CA HIS A 469 -19.46 18.65 -6.45
C HIS A 469 -19.63 18.15 -5.01
N GLU A 470 -18.54 18.17 -4.25
CA GLU A 470 -18.58 17.95 -2.79
C GLU A 470 -19.55 18.95 -2.15
N SER A 471 -20.28 18.51 -1.12
CA SER A 471 -21.35 19.23 -0.41
C SER A 471 -22.66 19.46 -1.16
N VAL A 472 -22.72 19.24 -2.48
CA VAL A 472 -23.93 19.43 -3.30
C VAL A 472 -24.45 18.09 -3.82
N GLU A 473 -23.57 17.32 -4.47
CA GLU A 473 -23.94 16.07 -5.14
C GLU A 473 -23.42 14.84 -4.42
N LYS A 474 -22.34 15.00 -3.65
CA LYS A 474 -21.75 13.98 -2.80
C LYS A 474 -21.10 14.59 -1.57
N ARG A 475 -20.89 13.77 -0.55
CA ARG A 475 -20.06 14.10 0.60
C ARG A 475 -19.12 12.94 0.89
N THR A 476 -17.82 13.21 0.86
CA THR A 476 -16.80 12.18 1.09
C THR A 476 -16.07 12.39 2.42
N TYR A 477 -15.98 11.33 3.21
CA TYR A 477 -15.20 11.23 4.44
C TYR A 477 -13.95 10.40 4.17
N TYR A 478 -12.77 10.99 4.40
CA TYR A 478 -11.50 10.33 4.17
C TYR A 478 -10.94 9.73 5.45
N LEU A 479 -10.24 8.60 5.30
CA LEU A 479 -9.47 7.98 6.37
C LEU A 479 -8.47 9.00 6.96
N SER A 480 -8.43 9.14 8.28
CA SER A 480 -7.48 9.97 9.01
C SER A 480 -6.64 9.22 10.04
N ALA A 481 -7.08 8.04 10.52
CA ALA A 481 -6.26 7.19 11.39
C ALA A 481 -6.57 5.70 11.26
N VAL A 482 -5.58 4.87 11.58
CA VAL A 482 -5.73 3.40 11.71
C VAL A 482 -5.29 3.01 13.11
N ARG A 483 -6.07 2.17 13.78
CA ARG A 483 -5.89 1.72 15.16
C ARG A 483 -6.03 0.21 15.22
N HIS A 484 -5.16 -0.43 15.99
CA HIS A 484 -5.33 -1.83 16.37
C HIS A 484 -6.22 -1.88 17.61
N LEU A 485 -7.16 -2.81 17.62
CA LEU A 485 -7.90 -3.14 18.84
C LEU A 485 -7.23 -4.31 19.51
N GLU A 486 -7.02 -4.18 20.82
CA GLU A 486 -6.62 -5.33 21.64
C GLU A 486 -7.83 -6.27 21.81
N PRO A 487 -7.63 -7.59 21.89
CA PRO A 487 -8.71 -8.51 22.15
C PRO A 487 -9.37 -8.18 23.50
N GLY A 488 -10.55 -7.55 23.46
CA GLY A 488 -11.34 -7.20 24.65
C GLY A 488 -11.77 -5.73 24.79
N GLU A 489 -11.42 -4.83 23.85
CA GLU A 489 -11.92 -3.44 23.79
C GLU A 489 -13.18 -3.22 22.95
#